data_AF-R2Y2B2-F1
#
_entry.id   AF-R2Y2B2-F1
#
_cell.length_a   1.000
_cell.length_b   1.000
_cell.length_c   1.000
_cell.angle_alpha   90.00
_cell.angle_beta   90.00
_cell.angle_gamma   90.00
#
_symmetry.space_group_name_H-M   'P 1'
#
loop_
_entity.id
_entity.type
_entity.pdbx_description
1 polymer ?
#
loop_
_entity_poly.entity_id
_entity_poly.type
_entity_poly.pdbx_seq_one_letter_code
_entity_poly.pdbx_strand_id
1 'polypeptide(L)'
;MQIERLIKLIFYLVRHKRVTAKELAEYLGVSTRTIYRDITTVSLAGIPILSKKGFGGGLSLMDGFTLDESFLTSDEKMYVYQGLQILDAANYPETEHVLNKIGALFNQPPTEEWLEIDFSYWGSEETEK
;
A
#
# COMPACT_ATOMS: atom_id res chain seq x y z
N MET A 1 1.19 2.47 16.30
CA MET A 1 -0.28 2.45 16.58
C MET A 1 -0.86 1.07 16.27
N GLN A 2 -2.10 0.72 16.68
CA GLN A 2 -2.70 -0.60 16.40
C GLN A 2 -2.86 -0.85 14.89
N ILE A 3 -3.36 0.13 14.13
CA ILE A 3 -3.54 0.07 12.68
C ILE A 3 -2.22 -0.22 11.95
N GLU A 4 -1.17 0.50 12.31
CA GLU A 4 0.17 0.30 11.75
C GLU A 4 0.66 -1.16 11.91
N ARG A 5 0.38 -1.78 13.07
CA ARG A 5 0.74 -3.18 13.31
C ARG A 5 -0.08 -4.15 12.46
N LEU A 6 -1.39 -3.90 12.29
CA LEU A 6 -2.24 -4.71 11.43
C LEU A 6 -1.76 -4.66 9.97
N ILE A 7 -1.41 -3.47 9.49
CA ILE A 7 -0.86 -3.26 8.14
C ILE A 7 0.46 -4.04 7.98
N LYS A 8 1.39 -3.92 8.95
CA LYS A 8 2.65 -4.68 8.93
C LYS A 8 2.42 -6.19 8.93
N LEU A 9 1.47 -6.68 9.72
CA LEU A 9 1.09 -8.11 9.75
C LEU A 9 0.62 -8.58 8.37
N ILE A 10 -0.27 -7.82 7.71
CA ILE A 10 -0.79 -8.16 6.39
C ILE A 10 0.34 -8.19 5.36
N PHE A 11 1.17 -7.16 5.29
CA PHE A 11 2.30 -7.13 4.35
C PHE A 11 3.30 -8.27 4.59
N TYR A 12 3.53 -8.63 5.85
CA TYR A 12 4.36 -9.77 6.20
C TYR A 12 3.76 -11.07 5.64
N LEU A 13 2.45 -11.28 5.78
CA LEU A 13 1.76 -12.45 5.20
C LEU A 13 1.73 -12.44 3.66
N VAL A 14 1.68 -11.27 3.01
CA VAL A 14 1.77 -11.16 1.54
C VAL A 14 3.15 -11.59 1.04
N ARG A 15 4.22 -11.16 1.71
CA ARG A 15 5.60 -11.46 1.31
C ARG A 15 6.01 -12.89 1.61
N HIS A 16 5.42 -13.51 2.64
CA HIS A 16 5.78 -14.84 3.11
C HIS A 16 4.62 -15.82 2.92
N LYS A 17 4.81 -16.85 2.08
CA LYS A 17 3.77 -17.84 1.77
C LYS A 17 3.16 -18.54 2.99
N ARG A 18 3.94 -18.72 4.07
CA ARG A 18 3.48 -19.33 5.33
C ARG A 18 4.41 -18.91 6.46
N VAL A 19 3.83 -18.50 7.59
CA VAL A 19 4.57 -18.04 8.78
C VAL A 19 3.88 -18.51 10.05
N THR A 20 4.62 -18.77 11.12
CA THR A 20 4.05 -19.14 12.41
C THR A 20 3.60 -17.91 13.20
N ALA A 21 2.66 -18.09 14.12
CA ALA A 21 2.27 -17.01 15.04
C ALA A 21 3.44 -16.54 15.94
N LYS A 22 4.43 -17.41 16.17
CA LYS A 22 5.63 -17.09 16.95
C LYS A 22 6.58 -16.18 16.16
N GLU A 23 6.83 -16.48 14.89
CA GLU A 23 7.64 -15.62 14.00
C GLU A 23 7.03 -14.23 13.85
N LEU A 24 5.71 -14.16 13.64
CA LEU A 24 4.98 -12.89 13.58
C LEU A 24 5.05 -12.10 14.90
N ALA A 25 4.95 -12.80 16.03
CA ALA A 25 5.05 -12.21 17.36
C ALA A 25 6.45 -11.60 17.61
N GLU A 26 7.50 -12.32 17.23
CA GLU A 26 8.89 -11.84 17.31
C GLU A 26 9.12 -10.66 16.37
N TYR A 27 8.66 -10.74 15.12
CA TYR A 27 8.80 -9.67 14.12
C TYR A 27 8.09 -8.38 14.52
N LEU A 28 6.88 -8.47 15.07
CA LEU A 28 6.07 -7.32 15.46
C LEU A 28 6.31 -6.87 16.91
N GLY A 29 7.16 -7.58 17.67
CA GLY A 29 7.46 -7.26 19.08
C GLY A 29 6.25 -7.40 20.00
N VAL A 30 5.37 -8.37 19.76
CA VAL A 30 4.14 -8.59 20.54
C VAL A 30 3.98 -10.04 20.98
N SER A 31 3.00 -10.33 21.83
CA SER A 31 2.69 -11.71 22.22
C SER A 31 1.97 -12.47 21.11
N THR A 32 2.09 -13.80 21.08
CA THR A 32 1.32 -14.68 20.19
C THR A 32 -0.20 -14.52 20.38
N ARG A 33 -0.66 -14.27 21.61
CA ARG A 33 -2.07 -13.93 21.90
C ARG A 33 -2.52 -12.66 21.17
N THR A 34 -1.64 -11.66 21.08
CA THR A 34 -1.90 -10.43 20.31
C THR A 34 -2.00 -10.72 18.83
N ILE A 35 -1.10 -11.55 18.28
CA ILE A 35 -1.15 -11.97 16.89
C ILE A 35 -2.48 -12.67 16.56
N TYR A 36 -2.93 -13.62 17.39
CA TYR A 36 -4.22 -14.27 17.15
C TYR A 36 -5.40 -13.30 17.21
N ARG A 37 -5.39 -12.32 18.12
CA ARG A 37 -6.43 -11.28 18.17
C ARG A 37 -6.40 -10.38 16.93
N ASP A 38 -5.21 -10.00 16.49
CA ASP A 38 -5.02 -9.16 15.31
C ASP A 38 -5.44 -9.89 14.02
N ILE A 39 -5.15 -11.20 13.91
CA ILE A 39 -5.64 -12.06 12.83
C ILE A 39 -7.17 -12.09 12.80
N THR A 40 -7.83 -12.30 13.94
CA THR A 40 -9.30 -12.25 14.00
C THR A 40 -9.82 -10.90 13.52
N THR A 41 -9.16 -9.80 13.92
CA THR A 41 -9.54 -8.44 13.51
C THR A 41 -9.43 -8.26 11.99
N VAL A 42 -8.32 -8.71 11.41
CA VAL A 42 -8.05 -8.64 9.98
C VAL A 42 -9.00 -9.53 9.18
N SER A 43 -9.33 -10.72 9.68
CA SER A 43 -10.33 -11.60 9.07
C SER A 43 -11.74 -11.02 9.13
N LEU A 44 -12.12 -10.34 10.21
CA LEU A 44 -13.39 -9.61 10.29
C LEU A 44 -13.43 -8.42 9.31
N ALA A 45 -12.28 -7.86 8.95
CA ALA A 45 -12.16 -6.82 7.92
C ALA A 45 -12.16 -7.38 6.48
N GLY A 46 -12.44 -8.67 6.29
CA GLY A 46 -12.58 -9.29 4.96
C GLY A 46 -11.30 -9.83 4.36
N ILE A 47 -10.17 -9.82 5.09
CA ILE A 47 -8.89 -10.38 4.62
C ILE A 47 -8.82 -11.87 5.02
N PRO A 48 -8.86 -12.82 4.05
CA PRO A 48 -8.94 -14.24 4.34
C PRO A 48 -7.57 -14.81 4.76
N ILE A 49 -7.37 -14.94 6.07
CA ILE A 49 -6.19 -15.58 6.66
C ILE A 49 -6.51 -17.05 6.98
N LEU A 50 -5.74 -17.96 6.39
CA LEU A 50 -5.78 -19.38 6.67
C LEU A 50 -4.84 -19.74 7.82
N SER A 51 -5.30 -20.64 8.70
CA SER A 51 -4.48 -21.20 9.78
C SER A 51 -4.45 -22.72 9.66
N LYS A 52 -3.25 -23.27 9.41
CA LYS A 52 -3.02 -24.72 9.32
C LYS A 52 -2.32 -25.19 10.59
N LYS A 53 -2.93 -26.14 11.31
CA LYS A 53 -2.32 -26.78 12.50
C LYS A 53 -1.36 -27.90 12.09
N GLY A 54 -0.34 -28.15 12.92
CA GLY A 54 0.60 -29.28 12.76
C GLY A 54 2.01 -28.88 12.29
N PHE A 55 2.85 -29.88 12.06
CA PHE A 55 4.22 -29.71 11.55
C PHE A 55 4.20 -29.13 10.12
N GLY A 56 4.93 -28.04 9.87
CA GLY A 56 4.83 -27.26 8.63
C GLY A 56 3.51 -26.49 8.49
N GLY A 57 2.74 -26.37 9.58
CA GLY A 57 1.59 -25.50 9.72
C GLY A 57 1.99 -24.02 9.84
N GLY A 58 0.99 -23.16 9.97
CA GLY A 58 1.19 -21.72 10.06
C GLY A 58 0.00 -20.93 9.55
N LEU A 59 0.21 -19.63 9.54
CA LEU A 59 -0.67 -18.58 9.06
C LEU A 59 -0.23 -18.23 7.64
N SER A 60 -1.20 -18.09 6.75
CA SER A 60 -0.98 -17.63 5.38
C SER A 60 -2.21 -16.88 4.90
N LEU A 61 -2.06 -16.05 3.89
CA LEU A 61 -3.22 -15.60 3.12
C LEU A 61 -3.77 -16.76 2.30
N MET A 62 -5.05 -16.72 1.99
CA MET A 62 -5.66 -17.67 1.06
C MET A 62 -4.98 -17.56 -0.31
N ASP A 63 -4.64 -18.71 -0.91
CA ASP A 63 -4.02 -18.72 -2.24
C ASP A 63 -4.95 -18.03 -3.25
N GLY A 64 -4.41 -17.11 -4.04
CA GLY A 64 -5.19 -16.28 -4.96
C GLY A 64 -5.80 -15.03 -4.34
N PHE A 65 -5.64 -14.79 -3.02
CA PHE A 65 -5.88 -13.48 -2.43
C PHE A 65 -4.75 -12.53 -2.85
N THR A 66 -4.94 -11.88 -3.99
CA THR A 66 -4.24 -10.66 -4.33
C THR A 66 -4.85 -9.53 -3.52
N LEU A 67 -4.03 -8.55 -3.12
CA LEU A 67 -4.57 -7.24 -2.72
C LEU A 67 -5.19 -6.67 -4.00
N ASP A 68 -6.45 -7.03 -4.24
CA ASP A 68 -7.17 -6.64 -5.44
C ASP A 68 -7.30 -5.11 -5.44
N GLU A 69 -7.57 -4.55 -6.61
CA GLU A 69 -7.76 -3.12 -6.81
C GLU A 69 -8.84 -2.53 -5.88
N SER A 70 -9.63 -3.35 -5.20
CA SER A 70 -10.62 -2.97 -4.19
C SER A 70 -10.05 -2.55 -2.84
N PHE A 71 -8.73 -2.67 -2.58
CA PHE A 71 -8.16 -2.23 -1.30
C PHE A 71 -8.27 -0.73 -1.09
N LEU A 72 -8.15 0.04 -2.17
CA LEU A 72 -8.33 1.48 -2.17
C LEU A 72 -9.72 1.82 -2.71
N THR A 73 -10.43 2.69 -2.02
CA THR A 73 -11.60 3.36 -2.57
C THR A 73 -11.22 4.18 -3.79
N SER A 74 -12.19 4.52 -4.65
CA SER A 74 -11.95 5.37 -5.82
C SER A 74 -11.26 6.69 -5.44
N ASP A 75 -11.66 7.28 -4.31
CA ASP A 75 -11.09 8.53 -3.82
C ASP A 75 -9.63 8.35 -3.37
N GLU A 76 -9.32 7.26 -2.65
CA GLU A 76 -7.94 6.97 -2.23
C GLU A 76 -7.02 6.68 -3.41
N LYS A 77 -7.51 6.01 -4.47
CA LYS A 77 -6.75 5.84 -5.71
C LYS A 77 -6.43 7.18 -6.35
N MET A 78 -7.42 8.09 -6.40
CA MET A 78 -7.25 9.44 -6.92
C MET A 78 -6.18 10.21 -6.13
N TYR A 79 -6.23 10.18 -4.80
CA TYR A 79 -5.25 10.86 -3.95
C TYR A 79 -3.82 10.34 -4.14
N VAL A 80 -3.66 9.01 -4.26
CA VAL A 80 -2.35 8.41 -4.53
C VAL A 80 -1.82 8.85 -5.89
N TYR A 81 -2.68 8.86 -6.91
CA TYR A 81 -2.29 9.30 -8.25
C TYR A 81 -1.90 10.78 -8.30
N GLN A 82 -2.71 11.67 -7.71
CA GLN A 82 -2.40 13.10 -7.62
C GLN A 82 -1.10 13.36 -6.85
N GLY A 83 -0.86 12.65 -5.73
CA GLY A 83 0.39 12.77 -4.97
C GLY A 83 1.61 12.42 -5.82
N LEU A 84 1.51 11.41 -6.68
CA LEU A 84 2.59 11.05 -7.60
C LEU A 84 2.79 12.09 -8.71
N GLN A 85 1.72 12.70 -9.23
CA GLN A 85 1.83 13.79 -10.20
C GLN A 85 2.54 15.02 -9.62
N ILE A 86 2.30 15.36 -8.35
CA ILE A 86 3.01 16.44 -7.66
C ILE A 86 4.50 16.13 -7.55
N LEU A 87 4.86 14.88 -7.21
CA LEU A 87 6.27 14.46 -7.15
C LEU A 87 6.96 14.54 -8.52
N ASP A 88 6.24 14.22 -9.58
CA ASP A 88 6.73 14.31 -10.96
C ASP A 88 6.96 15.76 -11.36
N ALA A 89 5.99 16.64 -11.10
CA ALA A 89 6.10 18.08 -11.32
C ALA A 89 7.22 18.73 -10.48
N ALA A 90 7.50 18.19 -9.29
CA ALA A 90 8.63 18.61 -8.45
C ALA A 90 9.99 18.03 -8.89
N ASN A 91 10.06 17.35 -10.05
CA ASN A 91 11.25 16.72 -10.61
C ASN A 91 11.92 15.70 -9.66
N TYR A 92 11.13 14.96 -8.86
CA TYR A 92 11.69 13.84 -8.09
C TYR A 92 12.13 12.71 -9.03
N PRO A 93 13.30 12.10 -8.79
CA PRO A 93 13.85 11.07 -9.66
C PRO A 93 12.95 9.82 -9.71
N GLU A 94 12.91 9.18 -10.89
CA GLU A 94 12.22 7.91 -11.15
C GLU A 94 10.67 7.95 -11.04
N THR A 95 10.06 9.13 -10.93
CA THR A 95 8.61 9.26 -10.70
C THR A 95 7.75 8.82 -11.89
N GLU A 96 8.18 9.11 -13.12
CA GLU A 96 7.49 8.74 -14.36
C GLU A 96 7.23 7.22 -14.47
N HIS A 97 8.22 6.39 -14.10
CA HIS A 97 8.07 4.93 -14.16
C HIS A 97 7.13 4.39 -13.06
N VAL A 98 7.06 5.07 -11.92
CA VAL A 98 6.14 4.73 -10.82
C VAL A 98 4.71 5.13 -11.19
N LEU A 99 4.53 6.33 -11.75
CA LEU A 99 3.25 6.83 -12.27
C LEU A 99 2.64 5.86 -13.30
N ASN A 100 3.44 5.45 -14.29
CA ASN A 100 2.98 4.51 -15.32
C ASN A 100 2.54 3.15 -14.74
N LYS A 101 3.27 2.61 -13.76
CA LYS A 101 2.91 1.35 -13.10
C LYS A 101 1.64 1.47 -12.25
N ILE A 102 1.51 2.55 -11.50
CA ILE A 102 0.36 2.79 -10.62
C ILE A 102 -0.90 3.11 -11.42
N GLY A 103 -0.79 3.91 -12.48
CA GLY A 103 -1.89 4.16 -13.42
C GLY A 103 -2.41 2.87 -14.04
N ALA A 104 -1.52 1.97 -14.48
CA ALA A 104 -1.89 0.66 -15.00
C ALA A 104 -2.58 -0.23 -13.94
N LEU A 105 -2.17 -0.17 -12.67
CA LEU A 105 -2.77 -0.93 -11.57
C LEU A 105 -4.15 -0.40 -11.13
N PHE A 106 -4.46 0.87 -11.37
CA PHE A 106 -5.76 1.43 -10.99
C PHE A 106 -6.79 1.38 -12.11
N ASN A 107 -6.41 0.87 -13.30
CA ASN A 107 -7.19 0.90 -14.53
C ASN A 107 -7.80 2.29 -14.79
N GLN A 108 -7.13 3.33 -14.31
CA GLN A 108 -7.48 4.72 -14.55
C GLN A 108 -6.88 5.03 -15.93
N PRO A 109 -7.67 5.27 -16.98
CA PRO A 109 -7.11 5.94 -18.16
C PRO A 109 -6.47 7.24 -17.65
N PRO A 110 -5.37 7.72 -18.26
CA PRO A 110 -4.87 9.05 -17.96
C PRO A 110 -6.05 10.00 -18.18
N THR A 111 -6.67 10.44 -17.10
CA THR A 111 -7.79 11.35 -17.18
C THR A 111 -7.21 12.63 -17.73
N GLU A 112 -7.76 13.10 -18.84
CA GLU A 112 -7.49 14.43 -19.41
C GLU A 112 -7.95 15.57 -18.48
N GLU A 113 -8.10 15.33 -17.17
CA GLU A 113 -8.26 16.38 -16.18
C GLU A 113 -6.88 16.88 -15.78
N TRP A 114 -6.39 17.73 -16.70
CA TRP A 114 -5.45 18.83 -16.52
C TRP A 114 -5.34 19.24 -15.04
N LEU A 115 -4.28 18.78 -14.39
CA LEU A 115 -3.66 19.47 -13.27
C LEU A 115 -2.19 19.65 -13.63
N GLU A 116 -1.92 20.62 -14.51
CA GLU A 116 -0.57 21.06 -14.80
C GLU A 116 -0.10 21.96 -13.65
N ILE A 117 0.76 21.41 -12.79
CA ILE A 117 1.36 22.16 -11.68
C ILE A 117 2.66 22.76 -12.21
N ASP A 118 2.57 23.99 -12.70
CA ASP A 118 3.74 24.76 -13.10
C ASP A 118 4.40 25.41 -11.87
N PHE A 119 5.63 25.01 -11.58
CA PHE A 119 6.48 25.63 -10.56
C PHE A 119 7.40 26.72 -11.12
N SER A 120 7.18 27.14 -12.37
CA SER A 120 7.90 28.27 -12.95
C SER A 120 7.68 29.54 -12.11
N TYR A 121 8.74 30.34 -12.05
CA TYR A 121 8.71 31.59 -11.31
C TYR A 121 7.75 32.56 -12.02
N TRP A 122 6.63 32.91 -11.37
CA TRP A 122 5.64 33.85 -11.91
C TRP A 122 6.05 35.33 -11.78
N GLY A 123 7.34 35.62 -11.57
CA GLY A 123 7.86 36.97 -11.68
C GLY A 123 8.39 37.20 -13.08
N SER A 124 7.96 38.28 -13.73
CA SER A 124 8.65 38.80 -14.91
C SER A 124 10.14 38.91 -14.57
N GLU A 125 11.02 38.37 -15.41
CA GLU A 125 12.42 38.78 -15.36
C GLU A 125 12.45 40.29 -15.54
N GLU A 126 12.57 41.01 -14.43
CA GLU A 126 12.92 42.42 -14.41
C GLU A 126 14.31 42.49 -15.03
N THR A 127 14.35 42.58 -16.36
CA THR A 127 15.48 43.14 -17.07
C THR A 127 15.42 44.64 -16.79
N GLU A 128 15.73 45.03 -15.56
CA GLU A 128 16.08 46.41 -15.25
C GLU A 128 17.39 46.71 -16.01
N LYS A 129 17.24 47.54 -17.03
CA LYS A 129 18.32 48.16 -17.79
C LYS A 129 19.03 49.24 -16.99
#